data_AF-A0A0F2PK07-F1
#
_entry.id   AF-A0A0F2PK07-F1
#
_cell.length_a   1.000
_cell.length_b   1.000
_cell.length_c   1.000
_cell.angle_alpha   90.00
_cell.angle_beta   90.00
_cell.angle_gamma   90.00
#
_symmetry.space_group_name_H-M   'P 1'
#
loop_
_entity.id
_entity.type
_entity.pdbx_description
1 polymer ?
#
loop_
_entity_poly.entity_id
_entity_poly.type
_entity_poly.pdbx_seq_one_letter_code
_entity_poly.pdbx_strand_id
1 'polypeptide(L)'
;MELRYKIWLDQDGKAFGVGPSDILKRVDRLNSLSKAAREINMSYSQAWGLINNLEARLGFKLLEREVGGSYGGGSSLTADAHKLIRQYDDFLQEADRELKDLFKKHFDKN
;
A
#
# COMPACT_ATOMS: atom_id res chain seq x y z
N MET A 1 -6.75 -8.70 27.74
CA MET A 1 -7.39 -8.67 26.40
C MET A 1 -6.41 -8.03 25.43
N GLU A 2 -6.51 -8.26 24.11
CA GLU A 2 -5.60 -7.66 23.12
C GLU A 2 -6.37 -6.78 22.13
N LEU A 3 -5.82 -5.61 21.81
CA LEU A 3 -6.32 -4.73 20.75
C LEU A 3 -5.83 -5.21 19.37
N ARG A 4 -6.75 -5.43 18.42
CA ARG A 4 -6.42 -5.74 17.02
C ARG A 4 -7.30 -4.91 16.08
N TYR A 5 -6.70 -4.29 15.07
CA TYR A 5 -7.41 -3.48 14.09
C TYR A 5 -6.67 -3.45 12.74
N LYS A 6 -7.38 -3.03 11.70
CA LYS A 6 -6.83 -2.71 10.37
C LYS A 6 -7.49 -1.43 9.90
N ILE A 7 -6.70 -0.48 9.42
CA ILE A 7 -7.21 0.77 8.85
C ILE A 7 -6.98 0.74 7.34
N TRP A 8 -7.95 1.26 6.58
CA TRP A 8 -7.85 1.44 5.14
C TRP A 8 -8.56 2.73 4.74
N LEU A 9 -8.11 3.32 3.63
CA LEU A 9 -8.73 4.46 2.98
C LEU A 9 -9.80 3.95 2.02
N ASP A 10 -10.99 4.53 2.10
CA ASP A 10 -12.13 4.21 1.25
C ASP A 10 -12.38 5.36 0.27
N GLN A 11 -12.58 5.01 -1.00
CA GLN A 11 -13.01 5.90 -2.08
C GLN A 11 -13.84 5.06 -3.05
N ASP A 12 -15.16 5.15 -2.86
CA ASP A 12 -16.17 4.30 -3.51
C ASP A 12 -15.93 2.79 -3.31
N GLY A 13 -15.41 2.43 -2.13
CA GLY A 13 -14.91 1.12 -1.75
C GLY A 13 -13.42 1.16 -1.37
N LYS A 14 -12.89 0.03 -0.90
CA LYS A 14 -11.50 -0.06 -0.40
C LYS A 14 -10.47 0.41 -1.45
N ALA A 15 -9.92 1.59 -1.23
CA ALA A 15 -9.05 2.28 -2.18
C ALA A 15 -7.57 2.17 -1.81
N PHE A 16 -7.21 2.17 -0.52
CA PHE A 16 -5.81 2.01 -0.12
C PHE A 16 -5.68 1.43 1.29
N GLY A 17 -4.62 0.69 1.57
CA GLY A 17 -4.40 0.13 2.91
C GLY A 17 -3.10 -0.66 3.00
N VAL A 18 -2.95 -1.45 4.06
CA VAL A 18 -1.71 -2.21 4.33
C VAL A 18 -1.26 -3.07 3.13
N GLY A 19 -2.18 -3.77 2.47
CA GLY A 19 -1.86 -4.61 1.31
C GLY A 19 -1.35 -3.81 0.10
N PRO A 20 -2.13 -2.85 -0.43
CA PRO A 20 -1.68 -1.93 -1.48
C PRO A 20 -0.37 -1.19 -1.14
N SER A 21 -0.18 -0.76 0.11
CA SER A 21 1.06 -0.12 0.53
C SER A 21 2.25 -1.08 0.49
N ASP A 22 2.10 -2.33 0.95
CA ASP A 22 3.18 -3.33 0.94
C ASP A 22 3.67 -3.64 -0.48
N ILE A 23 2.75 -3.87 -1.43
CA ILE A 23 3.17 -4.15 -2.82
C ILE A 23 3.89 -2.94 -3.43
N LEU A 24 3.43 -1.70 -3.20
CA LEU A 24 4.09 -0.52 -3.74
C LEU A 24 5.48 -0.30 -3.13
N LYS A 25 5.65 -0.51 -1.82
CA LYS A 25 6.97 -0.45 -1.15
C LYS A 25 7.95 -1.49 -1.72
N ARG A 26 7.44 -2.67 -2.12
CA ARG A 26 8.26 -3.68 -2.79
C ARG A 26 8.60 -3.28 -4.21
N VAL A 27 7.67 -2.66 -4.95
CA VAL A 27 7.96 -2.10 -6.27
C VAL A 27 9.07 -1.08 -6.18
N ASP A 28 8.98 -0.16 -5.23
CA ASP A 28 9.99 0.87 -4.98
C ASP A 28 11.39 0.25 -4.76
N ARG A 29 11.46 -0.75 -3.86
CA ARG A 29 12.71 -1.44 -3.56
C ARG A 29 13.28 -2.25 -4.73
N LEU A 30 12.42 -2.85 -5.55
CA LEU A 30 12.82 -3.82 -6.59
C LEU A 30 12.85 -3.24 -8.00
N ASN A 31 12.34 -2.02 -8.18
CA ASN A 31 12.07 -1.37 -9.46
C ASN A 31 11.33 -2.29 -10.46
N SER A 32 10.42 -3.12 -9.96
CA SER A 32 9.71 -4.10 -10.78
C SER A 32 8.46 -4.64 -10.10
N LEU A 33 7.30 -4.43 -10.75
CA LEU A 33 6.03 -5.01 -10.29
C LEU A 33 6.05 -6.54 -10.34
N SER A 34 6.72 -7.14 -11.33
CA SER A 34 6.78 -8.59 -11.44
C SER A 34 7.60 -9.22 -10.30
N LYS A 35 8.72 -8.60 -9.89
CA LYS A 35 9.48 -9.04 -8.72
C LYS A 35 8.69 -8.82 -7.43
N ALA A 36 8.05 -7.66 -7.27
CA ALA A 36 7.22 -7.35 -6.10
C ALA A 36 6.07 -8.35 -5.92
N ALA A 37 5.37 -8.67 -7.01
CA ALA A 37 4.29 -9.66 -7.00
C ALA A 37 4.77 -11.05 -6.56
N ARG A 38 5.92 -11.51 -7.10
CA ARG A 38 6.52 -12.80 -6.74
C ARG A 38 6.87 -12.88 -5.25
N GLU A 39 7.39 -11.81 -4.65
CA GLU A 39 7.73 -11.82 -3.22
C GLU A 39 6.54 -12.01 -2.29
N ILE A 40 5.33 -11.67 -2.73
CA ILE A 40 4.09 -11.83 -1.96
C ILE A 40 3.21 -12.97 -2.50
N ASN A 41 3.80 -13.90 -3.26
CA ASN A 41 3.10 -15.04 -3.87
C ASN A 41 1.87 -14.64 -4.72
N MET A 42 1.93 -13.47 -5.35
CA MET A 42 0.89 -12.94 -6.24
C MET A 42 1.34 -13.12 -7.70
N SER A 43 0.42 -13.52 -8.58
CA SER A 43 0.72 -13.53 -10.01
C SER A 43 0.92 -12.10 -10.53
N TYR A 44 1.69 -11.95 -11.61
CA TYR A 44 1.83 -10.64 -12.24
C TYR A 44 0.49 -10.04 -12.68
N SER A 45 -0.43 -10.86 -13.20
CA SER A 45 -1.75 -10.40 -13.62
C SER A 45 -2.62 -9.92 -12.46
N GLN A 46 -2.54 -10.57 -11.30
CA GLN A 46 -3.20 -10.13 -10.07
C GLN A 46 -2.63 -8.79 -9.59
N ALA A 47 -1.30 -8.65 -9.57
CA ALA A 47 -0.65 -7.40 -9.18
C ALA A 47 -1.00 -6.26 -10.14
N TRP A 48 -0.97 -6.52 -11.45
CA TRP A 48 -1.37 -5.55 -12.47
C TRP A 48 -2.84 -5.14 -12.32
N GLY A 49 -3.74 -6.10 -12.12
CA GLY A 49 -5.16 -5.84 -11.87
C GLY A 49 -5.41 -5.03 -10.60
N LEU A 50 -4.67 -5.30 -9.53
CA LEU A 50 -4.71 -4.53 -8.29
C LEU A 50 -4.29 -3.07 -8.56
N ILE A 51 -3.13 -2.83 -9.17
CA ILE A 51 -2.65 -1.47 -9.47
C ILE A 51 -3.67 -0.69 -10.31
N ASN A 52 -4.21 -1.27 -11.38
CA ASN A 52 -5.20 -0.57 -12.21
C ASN A 52 -6.47 -0.20 -11.44
N ASN A 53 -6.96 -1.10 -10.56
CA ASN A 53 -8.12 -0.82 -9.73
C ASN A 53 -7.84 0.31 -8.74
N LEU A 54 -6.64 0.33 -8.13
CA LEU A 54 -6.24 1.39 -7.21
C LEU A 54 -6.13 2.73 -7.95
N GLU A 55 -5.46 2.77 -9.10
CA GLU A 55 -5.32 3.99 -9.91
C GLU A 55 -6.68 4.55 -10.35
N ALA A 56 -7.61 3.67 -10.76
CA ALA A 56 -8.97 4.07 -11.15
C ALA A 56 -9.74 4.71 -9.99
N ARG A 57 -9.57 4.20 -8.76
CA ARG A 57 -10.23 4.73 -7.55
C ARG A 57 -9.59 6.01 -7.06
N LEU A 58 -8.26 6.04 -7.03
CA LEU A 58 -7.49 7.17 -6.52
C LEU A 58 -7.46 8.36 -7.49
N GLY A 59 -7.67 8.11 -8.79
CA GLY A 59 -7.69 9.14 -9.83
C GLY A 59 -6.30 9.58 -10.30
N PHE A 60 -5.23 8.85 -9.93
CA PHE A 60 -3.86 9.15 -10.35
C PHE A 60 -3.03 7.87 -10.54
N LYS A 61 -1.90 8.01 -11.24
CA LYS A 61 -0.98 6.89 -11.54
C LYS A 61 -0.12 6.54 -10.33
N LEU A 62 -0.02 5.25 -10.04
CA LEU A 62 0.81 4.72 -8.96
C LEU A 62 2.20 4.33 -9.46
N LEU A 63 2.29 3.87 -10.71
CA LEU A 63 3.53 3.40 -11.31
C LEU A 63 3.91 4.20 -12.55
N GLU A 64 5.18 4.60 -12.63
CA GLU A 64 5.83 4.96 -13.88
C GLU A 64 6.25 3.67 -14.61
N ARG A 65 6.15 3.69 -15.94
CA ARG A 65 6.50 2.55 -16.79
C ARG A 65 7.66 2.91 -17.68
N GLU A 66 8.76 2.19 -17.53
CA GLU A 66 9.81 2.19 -18.54
C GLU A 66 9.39 1.26 -19.68
N VAL A 67 9.26 1.81 -20.89
CA VAL A 67 9.02 1.01 -22.09
C VAL A 67 10.27 0.16 -22.33
N GLY A 68 10.17 -1.15 -22.08
CA GLY A 68 11.28 -2.06 -22.25
C GLY A 68 11.32 -2.70 -23.64
N GLY A 69 12.45 -2.52 -24.33
CA GLY A 69 12.90 -3.43 -25.38
C GLY A 69 13.32 -4.80 -24.82
N SER A 70 14.25 -5.50 -25.48
CA SER A 70 14.58 -6.93 -25.33
C SER A 70 14.84 -7.50 -23.92
N TYR A 71 15.02 -6.64 -22.89
CA TYR A 71 15.30 -7.04 -21.51
C TYR A 71 14.13 -6.84 -20.53
N GLY A 72 12.97 -6.40 -21.01
CA GLY A 72 11.75 -6.21 -20.22
C GLY A 72 11.67 -4.85 -19.53
N GLY A 73 10.47 -4.26 -19.52
CA GLY A 73 10.21 -2.95 -18.92
C GLY A 73 10.22 -2.98 -17.39
N GLY A 74 10.72 -1.90 -16.78
CA GLY A 74 10.71 -1.68 -15.33
C GLY A 74 9.38 -1.09 -14.84
N SER A 75 9.22 -1.03 -13.51
CA SER A 75 8.14 -0.24 -12.89
C SER A 75 8.68 0.43 -11.64
N SER A 76 8.59 1.75 -11.60
CA SER A 76 8.96 2.58 -10.45
C SER A 76 7.73 3.33 -9.95
N LEU A 77 7.77 3.83 -8.71
CA LEU A 77 6.66 4.60 -8.16
C LEU A 77 6.62 6.01 -8.76
N THR A 78 5.41 6.55 -8.93
CA THR A 78 5.23 7.98 -9.19
C THR A 78 5.52 8.80 -7.92
N ALA A 79 5.74 10.11 -8.07
CA ALA A 79 5.87 11.02 -6.94
C ALA A 79 4.61 11.01 -6.03
N ASP A 80 3.42 10.91 -6.64
CA ASP A 80 2.15 10.84 -5.90
C ASP A 80 2.01 9.52 -5.12
N ALA A 81 2.48 8.40 -5.67
CA ALA A 81 2.51 7.13 -4.95
C ALA A 81 3.42 7.19 -3.72
N HIS A 82 4.63 7.76 -3.86
CA HIS A 82 5.52 7.97 -2.72
C HIS A 82 4.89 8.86 -1.65
N LYS A 83 4.20 9.91 -2.05
CA LYS A 83 3.50 10.81 -1.14
C LYS A 83 2.37 10.08 -0.41
N LEU A 84 1.53 9.33 -1.13
CA LEU A 84 0.43 8.55 -0.54
C LEU A 84 0.95 7.54 0.48
N ILE A 85 2.00 6.79 0.15
CA ILE A 85 2.59 5.80 1.07
C ILE A 85 3.07 6.48 2.34
N ARG A 86 3.80 7.59 2.23
CA ARG A 86 4.30 8.35 3.39
C ARG A 86 3.17 8.83 4.28
N GLN A 87 2.17 9.49 3.70
CA GLN A 87 1.01 10.00 4.46
C GLN A 87 0.25 8.87 5.16
N TYR A 88 0.10 7.72 4.50
CA TYR A 88 -0.57 6.56 5.07
C TYR A 88 0.25 5.95 6.23
N ASP A 89 1.57 5.85 6.09
CA ASP A 89 2.45 5.35 7.16
C ASP A 89 2.45 6.27 8.39
N ASP A 90 2.58 7.59 8.18
CA ASP A 90 2.54 8.58 9.26
C ASP A 90 1.20 8.51 10.01
N PHE A 91 0.10 8.44 9.27
CA PHE A 91 -1.24 8.29 9.84
C PHE A 91 -1.40 6.99 10.64
N LEU A 92 -0.90 5.85 10.14
CA LEU A 92 -0.97 4.59 10.88
C LEU A 92 -0.16 4.65 12.18
N GLN A 93 1.00 5.30 12.17
CA GLN A 93 1.84 5.45 13.36
C GLN A 93 1.15 6.31 14.44
N GLU A 94 0.49 7.40 14.05
CA GLU A 94 -0.31 8.21 14.96
C GLU A 94 -1.54 7.45 15.47
N ALA A 95 -2.29 6.83 14.57
CA ALA A 95 -3.47 6.05 14.94
C ALA A 95 -3.14 4.89 15.89
N ASP A 96 -2.01 4.20 15.71
CA ASP A 96 -1.60 3.11 16.60
C ASP A 96 -1.37 3.57 18.04
N ARG A 97 -0.73 4.74 18.21
CA ARG A 97 -0.51 5.33 19.54
C ARG A 97 -1.83 5.67 20.21
N GLU A 98 -2.70 6.40 19.51
CA GLU A 98 -4.00 6.82 20.04
C GLU A 98 -4.91 5.63 20.38
N LEU A 99 -4.96 4.62 19.51
CA LEU A 99 -5.79 3.43 19.76
C LEU A 99 -5.27 2.62 20.95
N LYS A 100 -3.95 2.51 21.14
CA LYS A 100 -3.36 1.86 22.32
C LYS A 100 -3.66 2.61 23.60
N ASP A 101 -3.55 3.94 23.59
CA ASP A 101 -3.86 4.77 24.75
C ASP A 101 -5.34 4.70 25.11
N LEU A 102 -6.23 4.73 24.12
CA LEU A 102 -7.67 4.50 24.31
C LEU A 102 -7.94 3.12 24.88
N PHE A 103 -7.31 2.08 24.33
CA PHE A 103 -7.49 0.72 24.83
C PHE A 103 -7.07 0.60 26.30
N LYS A 104 -5.87 1.10 26.65
CA LYS A 104 -5.38 1.12 28.03
C LYS A 104 -6.33 1.88 28.96
N LYS A 105 -6.82 3.05 28.53
CA LYS A 105 -7.75 3.88 29.31
C LYS A 105 -9.04 3.16 29.67
N HIS A 106 -9.57 2.34 28.76
CA HIS A 106 -10.88 1.71 28.91
C HIS A 106 -10.83 0.25 29.40
N PHE A 107 -9.71 -0.46 29.19
CA PHE A 107 -9.60 -1.89 29.47
C PHE A 107 -8.47 -2.28 30.44
N ASP A 108 -7.51 -1.38 30.75
CA ASP A 108 -6.42 -1.65 31.71
C ASP A 108 -6.64 -1.00 33.08
N LYS A 109 -7.83 -0.43 33.34
CA LYS A 109 -8.23 -0.06 34.72
C LYS A 109 -8.76 -1.30 35.46
N ASN A 110 -7.83 -2.07 36.00
CA ASN A 110 -7.97 -2.90 37.21
C ASN A 110 -6.58 -3.24 37.74
#